data_AF-A0A6J8BPI0-F1
#
_entry.id   AF-A0A6J8BPI0-F1
#
_cell.length_a   1.000
_cell.length_b   1.000
_cell.length_c   1.000
_cell.angle_alpha   90.00
_cell.angle_beta   90.00
_cell.angle_gamma   90.00
#
_symmetry.space_group_name_H-M   'P 1'
#
loop_
_entity.id
_entity.type
_entity.pdbx_description
1 polymer ?
#
loop_
_entity_poly.entity_id
_entity_poly.type
_entity_poly.pdbx_seq_one_letter_code
_entity_poly.pdbx_strand_id
1 'polypeptide(L)'
;MNTTNELCQWLFSGDNNGATVLCHNFKGYDSFPILQYLYQIGVLPKIIPSGAKNMSIEVPSCNIRMIDSINFLTMSLSKLPKMFGIKELQKGYFPRLYNRKENQSVVLNHLPDVKFYNPDAMKLGDREIFLEWYQTNVKSIFDCSVELLKYCRLDVDILRRCCLKFRELFMTLSNADDEGIDPFATCITIASACNLVFRTNFLRPDTIGIIPVQLKDTDLKRNILSKRYNGLNTYRTLKRYIFSNHGMVERKQLISTE
;
A
#
# COMPACT_ATOMS: atom_id res chain seq x y z
N MET A 1 -23.97 -1.70 -17.49
CA MET A 1 -23.63 -1.41 -16.09
C MET A 1 -22.18 -0.95 -16.00
N ASN A 2 -21.90 0.10 -15.24
CA ASN A 2 -20.52 0.58 -15.03
C ASN A 2 -19.96 -0.11 -13.79
N THR A 3 -19.11 -1.12 -13.98
CA THR A 3 -18.52 -1.95 -12.90
C THR A 3 -17.84 -1.12 -11.80
N THR A 4 -17.25 0.03 -12.15
CA THR A 4 -16.67 0.95 -11.17
C THR A 4 -17.74 1.53 -10.24
N ASN A 5 -18.91 1.89 -10.77
CA ASN A 5 -19.98 2.46 -9.96
C ASN A 5 -20.52 1.43 -8.97
N GLU A 6 -20.70 0.18 -9.40
CA GLU A 6 -21.14 -0.91 -8.51
C GLU A 6 -20.13 -1.17 -7.40
N LEU A 7 -18.83 -1.22 -7.74
CA LEU A 7 -17.76 -1.34 -6.76
C LEU A 7 -17.79 -0.17 -5.76
N CYS A 8 -17.91 1.06 -6.24
CA CYS A 8 -17.89 2.23 -5.37
C CYS A 8 -19.17 2.34 -4.52
N GLN A 9 -20.34 1.97 -5.05
CA GLN A 9 -21.58 1.88 -4.27
C GLN A 9 -21.46 0.87 -3.14
N TRP A 10 -20.89 -0.31 -3.42
CA TRP A 10 -20.60 -1.29 -2.38
C TRP A 10 -19.53 -0.78 -1.40
N LEU A 11 -18.41 -0.25 -1.89
CA LEU A 11 -17.29 0.19 -1.05
C LEU A 11 -17.67 1.33 -0.13
N PHE A 12 -18.44 2.30 -0.61
CA PHE A 12 -18.90 3.44 0.19
C PHE A 12 -20.28 3.19 0.81
N SER A 13 -20.74 1.93 0.82
CA SER A 13 -21.85 1.53 1.69
C SER A 13 -21.42 1.64 3.16
N GLY A 14 -22.38 1.86 4.06
CA GLY A 14 -22.11 2.01 5.49
C GLY A 14 -21.41 0.80 6.12
N ASP A 15 -21.49 -0.38 5.50
CA ASP A 15 -20.91 -1.64 5.98
C ASP A 15 -19.37 -1.63 5.98
N ASN A 16 -18.74 -0.78 5.15
CA ASN A 16 -17.29 -0.70 5.00
C ASN A 16 -16.66 0.51 5.69
N ASN A 17 -17.44 1.23 6.52
CA ASN A 17 -16.95 2.41 7.23
C ASN A 17 -15.70 2.08 8.06
N GLY A 18 -14.69 2.96 8.02
CA GLY A 18 -13.41 2.77 8.71
C GLY A 18 -12.42 1.84 8.02
N ALA A 19 -12.75 1.26 6.87
CA ALA A 19 -11.87 0.34 6.17
C ALA A 19 -10.62 1.03 5.58
N THR A 20 -9.49 0.31 5.64
CA THR A 20 -8.31 0.63 4.81
C THR A 20 -8.27 -0.32 3.62
N VAL A 21 -8.41 0.23 2.42
CA VAL A 21 -8.39 -0.49 1.15
C VAL A 21 -6.98 -0.47 0.57
N LEU A 22 -6.46 -1.65 0.24
CA LEU A 22 -5.17 -1.84 -0.39
C LEU A 22 -5.35 -2.19 -1.86
N CYS A 23 -4.81 -1.36 -2.75
CA CYS A 23 -4.77 -1.62 -4.18
C CYS A 23 -3.32 -1.70 -4.65
N HIS A 24 -3.00 -2.63 -5.55
CA HIS A 24 -1.63 -2.79 -6.05
C HIS A 24 -1.39 -1.90 -7.27
N ASN A 25 -0.55 -0.86 -7.11
CA ASN A 25 -0.36 0.22 -8.08
C ASN A 25 -1.56 1.16 -8.20
N PHE A 26 -2.23 1.42 -7.07
CA PHE A 26 -3.38 2.32 -6.97
C PHE A 26 -3.16 3.67 -7.66
N LYS A 27 -1.98 4.27 -7.42
CA LYS A 27 -1.64 5.61 -7.94
C LYS A 27 -1.46 5.63 -9.45
N GLY A 28 -1.26 4.46 -10.07
CA GLY A 28 -1.09 4.30 -11.50
C GLY A 28 -2.38 3.99 -12.25
N TYR A 29 -3.41 3.45 -11.57
CA TYR A 29 -4.60 2.91 -12.22
C TYR A 29 -5.89 3.25 -11.47
N ASP A 30 -6.19 2.56 -10.37
CA ASP A 30 -7.53 2.54 -9.76
C ASP A 30 -7.94 3.88 -9.13
N SER A 31 -6.98 4.72 -8.76
CA SER A 31 -7.26 6.02 -8.14
C SER A 31 -8.09 6.96 -9.02
N PHE A 32 -7.87 6.97 -10.34
CA PHE A 32 -8.56 7.88 -11.26
C PHE A 32 -10.07 7.62 -11.37
N PRO A 33 -10.54 6.40 -11.69
CA PRO A 33 -11.97 6.13 -11.80
C PRO A 33 -12.69 6.24 -10.44
N ILE A 34 -12.02 5.93 -9.32
CA ILE A 34 -12.59 6.14 -7.98
C ILE A 34 -12.76 7.63 -7.68
N LEU A 35 -11.76 8.48 -7.97
CA LEU A 35 -11.91 9.94 -7.82
C LEU A 35 -13.04 10.49 -8.69
N GLN A 36 -13.13 10.02 -9.92
CA GLN A 36 -14.20 10.42 -10.83
C GLN A 36 -15.58 10.10 -10.23
N TYR A 37 -15.77 8.90 -9.68
CA TYR A 37 -17.00 8.52 -9.01
C TYR A 37 -17.31 9.43 -7.82
N LEU A 38 -16.33 9.67 -6.94
CA LEU A 38 -16.52 10.53 -5.75
C LEU A 38 -16.95 11.94 -6.13
N TYR A 39 -16.31 12.54 -7.14
CA TYR A 39 -16.68 13.87 -7.62
C TYR A 39 -18.07 13.90 -8.27
N GLN A 40 -18.47 12.85 -8.97
CA GLN A 40 -19.80 12.74 -9.58
C GLN A 40 -20.92 12.72 -8.52
N ILE A 41 -20.66 12.14 -7.35
CA ILE A 41 -21.62 12.12 -6.23
C ILE A 41 -21.43 13.30 -5.26
N GLY A 42 -20.60 14.29 -5.61
CA GLY A 42 -20.38 15.49 -4.79
C GLY A 42 -19.56 15.26 -3.51
N VAL A 43 -18.84 14.15 -3.41
CA VAL A 43 -17.96 13.85 -2.26
C VAL A 43 -16.57 14.40 -2.53
N LEU A 44 -16.05 15.19 -1.59
CA LEU A 44 -14.69 15.74 -1.65
C LEU A 44 -13.73 14.92 -0.79
N PRO A 45 -12.89 14.04 -1.37
CA PRO A 45 -11.90 13.29 -0.62
C PRO A 45 -10.67 14.14 -0.26
N LYS A 46 -9.92 13.71 0.75
CA LYS A 46 -8.54 14.18 0.97
C LYS A 46 -7.60 13.33 0.13
N ILE A 47 -6.70 13.99 -0.60
CA ILE A 47 -5.80 13.32 -1.54
C ILE A 47 -4.35 13.61 -1.13
N ILE A 48 -3.50 12.58 -1.15
CA ILE A 48 -2.05 12.74 -1.02
C ILE A 48 -1.41 12.44 -2.38
N PRO A 49 -0.91 13.46 -3.10
CA PRO A 49 -0.31 13.27 -4.41
C PRO A 49 1.17 12.87 -4.34
N SER A 50 1.67 12.27 -5.42
CA SER A 50 3.09 12.11 -5.76
C SER A 50 3.28 12.48 -7.22
N GLY A 51 3.73 13.72 -7.46
CA GLY A 51 3.64 14.34 -8.77
C GLY A 51 2.20 14.38 -9.26
N ALA A 52 1.95 13.89 -10.48
CA ALA A 52 0.62 13.83 -11.09
C ALA A 52 -0.23 12.60 -10.66
N LYS A 53 0.28 11.76 -9.74
CA LYS A 53 -0.38 10.52 -9.32
C LYS A 53 -0.94 10.64 -7.90
N ASN A 54 -2.00 9.90 -7.60
CA ASN A 54 -2.66 9.94 -6.27
C ASN A 54 -2.22 8.74 -5.43
N MET A 55 -1.35 8.95 -4.44
CA MET A 55 -0.83 7.86 -3.58
C MET A 55 -1.85 7.36 -2.57
N SER A 56 -2.69 8.25 -2.07
CA SER A 56 -3.71 7.96 -1.07
C SER A 56 -4.93 8.81 -1.33
N ILE A 57 -6.10 8.22 -1.10
CA ILE A 57 -7.40 8.89 -1.10
C ILE A 57 -8.09 8.52 0.20
N GLU A 58 -8.52 9.52 0.97
CA GLU A 58 -9.30 9.36 2.19
C GLU A 58 -10.66 10.02 1.99
N VAL A 59 -11.73 9.31 2.38
CA VAL A 59 -13.10 9.80 2.34
C VAL A 59 -13.55 10.05 3.79
N PRO A 60 -13.49 11.31 4.28
CA PRO A 60 -13.67 11.58 5.71
C PRO A 60 -15.07 11.23 6.24
N SER A 61 -16.10 11.33 5.40
CA SER A 61 -17.50 11.07 5.79
C SER A 61 -17.75 9.62 6.24
N CYS A 62 -16.96 8.66 5.76
CA CYS A 62 -17.04 7.25 6.13
C CYS A 62 -15.74 6.70 6.73
N ASN A 63 -14.73 7.56 6.94
CA ASN A 63 -13.40 7.18 7.40
C ASN A 63 -12.75 6.05 6.58
N ILE A 64 -13.04 5.98 5.27
CA ILE A 64 -12.43 5.00 4.37
C ILE A 64 -11.15 5.59 3.79
N ARG A 65 -10.07 4.81 3.82
CA ARG A 65 -8.79 5.20 3.22
C ARG A 65 -8.33 4.17 2.21
N MET A 66 -7.94 4.63 1.03
CA MET A 66 -7.38 3.81 -0.04
C MET A 66 -5.91 4.14 -0.21
N ILE A 67 -5.04 3.14 -0.11
CA ILE A 67 -3.59 3.30 -0.18
C ILE A 67 -2.97 2.34 -1.20
N ASP A 68 -1.85 2.78 -1.80
CA ASP A 68 -1.11 2.00 -2.78
C ASP A 68 -0.16 1.00 -2.11
N SER A 69 -0.39 -0.30 -2.29
CA SER A 69 0.50 -1.33 -1.75
C SER A 69 1.90 -1.30 -2.38
N ILE A 70 2.09 -0.74 -3.59
CA ILE A 70 3.42 -0.59 -4.21
C ILE A 70 4.33 0.33 -3.38
N ASN A 71 3.76 1.27 -2.61
CA ASN A 71 4.54 2.14 -1.75
C ASN A 71 5.16 1.40 -0.54
N PHE A 72 4.71 0.17 -0.29
CA PHE A 72 5.25 -0.73 0.73
C PHE A 72 6.03 -1.89 0.11
N LEU A 73 5.47 -2.47 -0.95
CA LEU A 73 5.98 -3.65 -1.64
C LEU A 73 6.32 -3.28 -3.09
N THR A 74 7.52 -2.71 -3.30
CA THR A 74 7.95 -2.09 -4.56
C THR A 74 8.32 -3.10 -5.66
N MET A 75 7.43 -4.05 -5.96
CA MET A 75 7.61 -5.05 -7.00
C MET A 75 6.28 -5.46 -7.61
N SER A 76 6.32 -6.24 -8.70
CA SER A 76 5.10 -6.74 -9.34
C SER A 76 4.37 -7.75 -8.46
N LEU A 77 3.04 -7.77 -8.55
CA LEU A 77 2.18 -8.71 -7.84
C LEU A 77 2.62 -10.17 -7.98
N SER A 78 3.07 -10.58 -9.17
CA SER A 78 3.57 -11.94 -9.46
C SER A 78 4.79 -12.35 -8.62
N LYS A 79 5.57 -11.38 -8.11
CA LYS A 79 6.80 -11.63 -7.34
C LYS A 79 6.57 -11.66 -5.84
N LEU A 80 5.43 -11.14 -5.36
CA LEU A 80 5.13 -11.08 -3.93
C LEU A 80 5.08 -12.46 -3.27
N PRO A 81 4.42 -13.50 -3.84
CA PRO A 81 4.38 -14.82 -3.21
C PRO A 81 5.78 -15.40 -2.97
N LYS A 82 6.66 -15.31 -3.98
CA LYS A 82 8.05 -15.78 -3.87
C LYS A 82 8.83 -15.01 -2.81
N MET A 83 8.65 -13.69 -2.72
CA MET A 83 9.32 -12.86 -1.72
C MET A 83 8.93 -13.28 -0.29
N PHE A 84 7.67 -13.65 -0.05
CA PHE A 84 7.20 -14.10 1.27
C PHE A 84 7.30 -15.61 1.49
N GLY A 85 7.89 -16.36 0.55
CA GLY A 85 8.00 -17.82 0.64
C GLY A 85 6.67 -18.57 0.50
N ILE A 86 5.63 -17.95 -0.02
CA ILE A 86 4.31 -18.55 -0.23
C ILE A 86 4.34 -19.37 -1.52
N LYS A 87 4.41 -20.69 -1.38
CA LYS A 87 4.57 -21.62 -2.52
C LYS A 87 3.25 -21.98 -3.20
N GLU A 88 2.14 -21.95 -2.47
CA GLU A 88 0.83 -22.33 -3.02
C GLU A 88 0.24 -21.29 -4.00
N LEU A 89 0.82 -20.09 -4.08
CA LEU A 89 0.33 -19.00 -4.91
C LEU A 89 1.31 -18.70 -6.04
N GLN A 90 0.91 -19.04 -7.27
CA GLN A 90 1.58 -18.56 -8.48
C GLN A 90 0.58 -17.83 -9.37
N LYS A 91 0.96 -16.64 -9.80
CA LYS A 91 0.17 -15.86 -10.75
C LYS A 91 0.29 -16.52 -12.13
N GLY A 92 -0.85 -16.94 -12.69
CA GLY A 92 -0.90 -17.48 -14.05
C GLY A 92 -0.70 -16.41 -15.13
N TYR A 93 -0.86 -16.81 -16.39
CA TYR A 93 -0.82 -15.91 -17.54
C TYR A 93 -2.22 -15.70 -18.10
N PHE A 94 -2.61 -14.44 -18.26
CA PHE A 94 -3.91 -14.07 -18.84
C PHE A 94 -3.71 -13.31 -20.15
N PRO A 95 -4.44 -13.65 -21.23
CA PRO A 95 -4.28 -13.03 -22.56
C PRO A 95 -4.93 -11.64 -22.59
N ARG A 96 -4.23 -10.64 -22.06
CA ARG A 96 -4.76 -9.27 -21.86
C ARG A 96 -5.31 -8.64 -23.14
N LEU A 97 -4.69 -8.88 -24.29
CA LEU A 97 -5.14 -8.29 -25.56
C LEU A 97 -6.37 -9.01 -26.14
N TYR A 98 -6.69 -10.21 -25.64
CA TYR A 98 -7.88 -10.98 -25.99
C TYR A 98 -9.12 -10.52 -25.21
N ASN A 99 -8.94 -9.87 -24.05
CA ASN A 99 -10.03 -9.37 -23.22
C ASN A 99 -10.72 -8.16 -23.85
N ARG A 100 -11.62 -8.44 -24.79
CA ARG A 100 -12.48 -7.49 -25.51
C ARG A 100 -13.92 -7.91 -25.36
N LYS A 101 -14.85 -6.95 -25.46
CA LYS A 101 -16.29 -7.22 -25.29
C LYS A 101 -16.79 -8.33 -26.22
N GLU A 102 -16.29 -8.36 -27.45
CA GLU A 102 -16.65 -9.37 -28.45
C GLU A 102 -16.24 -10.80 -28.03
N ASN A 103 -15.22 -10.95 -27.19
CA ASN A 103 -14.63 -12.24 -26.83
C ASN A 103 -15.10 -12.77 -25.47
N GLN A 104 -15.86 -11.99 -24.69
CA GLN A 104 -16.23 -12.35 -23.32
C GLN A 104 -17.12 -13.60 -23.24
N SER A 105 -17.96 -13.83 -24.25
CA SER A 105 -18.84 -15.01 -24.33
C SER A 105 -18.27 -16.14 -25.20
N VAL A 106 -17.01 -16.04 -25.63
CA VAL A 106 -16.39 -17.02 -26.53
C VAL A 106 -15.63 -18.08 -25.74
N VAL A 107 -15.89 -19.34 -26.05
CA VAL A 107 -15.13 -20.49 -25.58
C VAL A 107 -14.28 -21.02 -26.72
N LEU A 108 -12.97 -21.10 -26.50
CA LEU A 108 -12.00 -21.67 -27.43
C LEU A 108 -11.62 -23.09 -27.00
N ASN A 109 -11.40 -23.98 -27.96
CA ASN A 109 -10.90 -25.34 -27.70
C ASN A 109 -9.37 -25.38 -27.47
N HIS A 110 -8.71 -24.24 -27.46
CA HIS A 110 -7.28 -24.06 -27.25
C HIS A 110 -7.03 -22.68 -26.62
N LEU A 111 -5.83 -22.44 -26.08
CA LEU A 111 -5.47 -21.11 -25.58
C LEU A 111 -5.48 -20.07 -26.72
N PRO A 112 -5.79 -18.79 -26.44
CA PRO A 112 -5.62 -17.72 -27.43
C PRO A 112 -4.19 -17.70 -27.97
N ASP A 113 -4.03 -17.26 -29.22
CA ASP A 113 -2.71 -17.07 -29.84
C ASP A 113 -1.72 -16.33 -28.91
N VAL A 114 -0.46 -16.76 -28.89
CA VAL A 114 0.65 -16.18 -28.12
C VAL A 114 0.66 -14.66 -28.16
N LYS A 115 0.35 -14.05 -29.32
CA LYS A 115 0.33 -12.59 -29.48
C LYS A 115 -0.60 -11.89 -28.48
N PHE A 116 -1.70 -12.55 -28.06
CA PHE A 116 -2.67 -11.97 -27.14
C PHE A 116 -2.16 -11.84 -25.70
N TYR A 117 -1.06 -12.51 -25.35
CA TYR A 117 -0.41 -12.42 -24.05
C TYR A 117 0.63 -11.30 -23.99
N ASN A 118 0.91 -10.63 -25.12
CA ASN A 118 1.91 -9.57 -25.23
C ASN A 118 3.31 -9.98 -24.71
N PRO A 119 3.93 -11.03 -25.30
CA PRO A 119 5.23 -11.54 -24.85
C PRO A 119 6.37 -10.52 -25.01
N ASP A 120 6.25 -9.57 -25.94
CA ASP A 120 7.27 -8.55 -26.19
C ASP A 120 7.35 -7.50 -25.07
N ALA A 121 6.30 -7.36 -24.26
CA ALA A 121 6.33 -6.53 -23.04
C ALA A 121 6.91 -7.27 -21.82
N MET A 122 7.20 -8.58 -21.93
CA MET A 122 7.79 -9.36 -20.85
C MET A 122 9.32 -9.20 -20.83
N LYS A 123 9.93 -9.32 -19.64
CA LYS A 123 11.39 -9.42 -19.53
C LYS A 123 11.84 -10.75 -20.14
N LEU A 124 13.06 -10.80 -20.68
CA LEU A 124 13.59 -11.98 -21.38
C LEU A 124 13.40 -13.29 -20.59
N GLY A 125 13.82 -13.34 -19.32
CA GLY A 125 13.64 -14.54 -18.50
C GLY A 125 12.17 -14.88 -18.18
N ASP A 126 11.32 -13.87 -18.00
CA ASP A 126 9.88 -14.09 -17.78
C ASP A 126 9.19 -14.60 -19.06
N ARG A 127 9.68 -14.15 -20.24
CA ARG A 127 9.19 -14.58 -21.56
C ARG A 127 9.49 -16.04 -21.84
N GLU A 128 10.68 -16.53 -21.49
CA GLU A 128 11.07 -17.93 -21.66
C GLU A 128 10.16 -18.85 -20.85
N ILE A 129 9.97 -18.54 -19.57
CA ILE A 129 9.06 -19.29 -18.68
C ILE A 129 7.62 -19.26 -19.21
N PHE A 130 7.17 -18.12 -19.71
CA PHE A 130 5.85 -17.99 -20.34
C PHE A 130 5.72 -18.88 -21.58
N LEU A 131 6.71 -18.89 -22.47
CA LEU A 131 6.65 -19.69 -23.71
C LEU A 131 6.64 -21.19 -23.40
N GLU A 132 7.42 -21.65 -22.43
CA GLU A 132 7.40 -23.05 -21.97
C GLU A 132 6.01 -23.43 -21.41
N TRP A 133 5.45 -22.58 -20.56
CA TRP A 133 4.10 -22.75 -20.04
C TRP A 133 3.07 -22.79 -21.18
N TYR A 134 3.18 -21.89 -22.16
CA TYR A 134 2.24 -21.80 -23.28
C TYR A 134 2.27 -23.07 -24.13
N GLN A 135 3.45 -23.56 -24.50
CA GLN A 135 3.59 -24.79 -25.30
C GLN A 135 2.97 -26.00 -24.59
N THR A 136 3.15 -26.08 -23.27
CA THR A 136 2.59 -27.17 -22.45
C THR A 136 1.06 -27.10 -22.35
N ASN A 137 0.47 -25.90 -22.39
CA ASN A 137 -0.95 -25.67 -22.13
C ASN A 137 -1.76 -25.27 -23.38
N VAL A 138 -1.14 -25.19 -24.57
CA VAL A 138 -1.79 -24.63 -25.78
C VAL A 138 -3.11 -25.34 -26.14
N LYS A 139 -3.24 -26.63 -25.85
CA LYS A 139 -4.44 -27.44 -26.15
C LYS A 139 -5.54 -27.34 -25.08
N SER A 140 -5.33 -26.56 -24.03
CA SER A 140 -6.33 -26.38 -22.96
C SER A 140 -7.50 -25.53 -23.46
N ILE A 141 -8.72 -25.93 -23.09
CA ILE A 141 -9.94 -25.15 -23.34
C ILE A 141 -9.82 -23.81 -22.62
N PHE A 142 -10.19 -22.73 -23.30
CA PHE A 142 -10.17 -21.38 -22.76
C PHE A 142 -11.55 -20.75 -22.85
N ASP A 143 -12.16 -20.53 -21.69
CA ASP A 143 -13.33 -19.68 -21.53
C ASP A 143 -12.87 -18.32 -20.98
N CYS A 144 -13.06 -17.26 -21.76
CA CYS A 144 -12.56 -15.93 -21.41
C CYS A 144 -13.18 -15.41 -20.11
N SER A 145 -14.48 -15.62 -19.87
CA SER A 145 -15.17 -15.12 -18.68
C SER A 145 -14.75 -15.88 -17.44
N VAL A 146 -14.67 -17.21 -17.52
CA VAL A 146 -14.27 -18.07 -16.40
C VAL A 146 -12.81 -17.80 -16.01
N GLU A 147 -11.91 -17.75 -16.99
CA GLU A 147 -10.48 -17.51 -16.72
C GLU A 147 -10.24 -16.07 -16.25
N LEU A 148 -10.97 -15.07 -16.75
CA LEU A 148 -10.87 -13.69 -16.24
C LEU A 148 -11.28 -13.61 -14.76
N LEU A 149 -12.43 -14.21 -14.40
CA LEU A 149 -12.90 -14.23 -13.02
C LEU A 149 -11.90 -14.92 -12.09
N LYS A 150 -11.38 -16.07 -12.51
CA LYS A 150 -10.34 -16.82 -11.78
C LYS A 150 -9.07 -16.00 -11.61
N TYR A 151 -8.62 -15.31 -12.67
CA TYR A 151 -7.44 -14.46 -12.63
C TYR A 151 -7.60 -13.28 -11.67
N CYS A 152 -8.73 -12.58 -11.73
CA CYS A 152 -9.02 -11.48 -10.81
C CYS A 152 -9.07 -11.94 -9.35
N ARG A 153 -9.70 -13.09 -9.06
CA ARG A 153 -9.73 -13.65 -7.70
C ARG A 153 -8.34 -14.01 -7.19
N LEU A 154 -7.50 -14.60 -8.04
CA LEU A 154 -6.11 -14.91 -7.70
C LEU A 154 -5.29 -13.65 -7.43
N ASP A 155 -5.46 -12.59 -8.23
CA ASP A 155 -4.75 -11.32 -8.01
C ASP A 155 -5.10 -10.70 -6.65
N VAL A 156 -6.38 -10.68 -6.29
CA VAL A 156 -6.84 -10.17 -4.99
C VAL A 156 -6.36 -11.06 -3.85
N ASP A 157 -6.40 -12.39 -3.99
CA ASP A 157 -5.94 -13.30 -2.93
C ASP A 157 -4.42 -13.21 -2.72
N ILE A 158 -3.63 -13.10 -3.80
CA ILE A 158 -2.19 -12.86 -3.73
C ILE A 158 -1.91 -11.57 -2.96
N LEU A 159 -2.57 -10.48 -3.34
CA LEU A 159 -2.38 -9.19 -2.69
C LEU A 159 -2.71 -9.29 -1.20
N ARG A 160 -3.87 -9.87 -0.88
CA ARG A 160 -4.36 -10.04 0.50
C ARG A 160 -3.36 -10.82 1.35
N ARG A 161 -2.95 -12.02 0.92
CA ARG A 161 -2.04 -12.87 1.71
C ARG A 161 -0.66 -12.23 1.87
N CYS A 162 -0.13 -11.62 0.82
CA CYS A 162 1.18 -10.98 0.87
C CYS A 162 1.18 -9.72 1.75
N CYS A 163 0.15 -8.88 1.66
CA CYS A 163 0.02 -7.71 2.54
C CYS A 163 -0.20 -8.12 4.01
N LEU A 164 -0.99 -9.16 4.28
CA LEU A 164 -1.15 -9.67 5.65
C LEU A 164 0.17 -10.23 6.19
N LYS A 165 0.93 -10.97 5.37
CA LYS A 165 2.24 -11.49 5.80
C LYS A 165 3.24 -10.37 6.06
N PHE A 166 3.24 -9.34 5.21
CA PHE A 166 4.04 -8.13 5.43
C PHE A 166 3.67 -7.44 6.75
N ARG A 167 2.38 -7.23 7.00
CA ARG A 167 1.87 -6.60 8.23
C ARG A 167 2.31 -7.37 9.47
N GLU A 168 2.12 -8.70 9.46
CA GLU A 168 2.54 -9.60 10.55
C GLU A 168 4.04 -9.46 10.85
N LEU A 169 4.89 -9.58 9.81
CA LEU A 169 6.34 -9.47 9.96
C LEU A 169 6.75 -8.08 10.47
N PHE A 170 6.18 -7.01 9.90
CA PHE A 170 6.52 -5.64 10.28
C PHE A 170 6.12 -5.34 11.73
N MET A 171 4.93 -5.75 12.16
CA MET A 171 4.48 -5.60 13.55
C MET A 171 5.35 -6.42 14.50
N THR A 172 5.71 -7.66 14.13
CA THR A 172 6.58 -8.52 14.95
C THR A 172 7.95 -7.89 15.15
N LEU A 173 8.56 -7.35 14.10
CA LEU A 173 9.90 -6.73 14.14
C LEU A 173 9.91 -5.35 14.83
N SER A 174 8.79 -4.64 14.84
CA SER A 174 8.66 -3.32 15.46
C SER A 174 8.16 -3.37 16.91
N ASN A 175 7.85 -4.55 17.43
CA ASN A 175 7.48 -4.75 18.82
C ASN A 175 8.74 -4.68 19.71
N ALA A 176 9.07 -3.46 20.16
CA ALA A 176 10.14 -3.24 21.13
C ALA A 176 9.63 -3.36 22.57
N ASP A 177 8.46 -2.78 22.87
CA ASP A 177 7.93 -2.65 24.24
C ASP A 177 6.36 -2.65 24.35
N ASP A 178 5.60 -2.87 23.25
CA ASP A 178 4.12 -2.79 23.19
C ASP A 178 3.57 -3.52 21.94
N GLU A 179 2.27 -3.42 21.61
CA GLU A 179 1.74 -3.84 20.31
C GLU A 179 2.57 -3.24 19.15
N GLY A 180 3.01 -4.12 18.24
CA GLY A 180 3.83 -3.73 17.09
C GLY A 180 3.15 -2.67 16.22
N ILE A 181 3.94 -1.83 15.56
CA ILE A 181 3.41 -0.74 14.73
C ILE A 181 2.80 -1.33 13.46
N ASP A 182 1.51 -1.11 13.26
CA ASP A 182 0.83 -1.49 12.01
C ASP A 182 1.26 -0.56 10.87
N PRO A 183 1.95 -1.07 9.83
CA PRO A 183 2.43 -0.25 8.73
C PRO A 183 1.30 0.34 7.87
N PHE A 184 0.08 -0.19 7.93
CA PHE A 184 -1.05 0.27 7.12
C PHE A 184 -2.02 1.17 7.89
N ALA A 185 -1.87 1.31 9.22
CA ALA A 185 -2.83 2.03 10.06
C ALA A 185 -2.79 3.56 9.85
N THR A 186 -1.61 4.16 9.69
CA THR A 186 -1.46 5.61 9.50
C THR A 186 -0.45 5.99 8.42
N CYS A 187 0.41 5.05 8.03
CA CYS A 187 1.44 5.27 7.04
C CYS A 187 0.91 5.00 5.62
N ILE A 188 1.52 5.67 4.64
CA ILE A 188 1.18 5.52 3.21
C ILE A 188 2.34 4.96 2.39
N THR A 189 3.52 4.83 3.01
CA THR A 189 4.75 4.31 2.42
C THR A 189 5.56 3.51 3.45
N ILE A 190 6.41 2.60 2.98
CA ILE A 190 7.40 1.92 3.83
C ILE A 190 8.31 2.91 4.55
N ALA A 191 8.74 3.99 3.89
CA ALA A 191 9.59 5.00 4.49
C ALA A 191 8.90 5.70 5.67
N SER A 192 7.61 6.05 5.53
CA SER A 192 6.83 6.60 6.64
C SER A 192 6.67 5.60 7.79
N ALA A 193 6.46 4.31 7.49
CA ALA A 193 6.33 3.27 8.51
C ALA A 193 7.66 3.07 9.27
N CYS A 194 8.79 2.96 8.57
CA CYS A 194 10.11 2.84 9.19
C CYS A 194 10.47 4.08 10.02
N ASN A 195 10.12 5.28 9.53
CA ASN A 195 10.33 6.51 10.29
C ASN A 195 9.47 6.54 11.57
N LEU A 196 8.23 6.04 11.50
CA LEU A 196 7.38 5.89 12.68
C LEU A 196 8.01 4.94 13.69
N VAL A 197 8.46 3.75 13.27
CA VAL A 197 9.18 2.80 14.12
C VAL A 197 10.41 3.44 14.75
N PHE A 198 11.23 4.15 13.97
CA PHE A 198 12.39 4.87 14.47
C PHE A 198 12.01 5.88 15.56
N ARG A 199 11.00 6.71 15.30
CA ARG A 199 10.55 7.77 16.21
C ARG A 199 9.91 7.23 17.49
N THR A 200 9.24 6.08 17.42
CA THR A 200 8.59 5.46 18.58
C THR A 200 9.59 4.70 19.44
N ASN A 201 10.46 3.89 18.83
CA ASN A 201 11.25 2.90 19.57
C ASN A 201 12.72 3.33 19.79
N PHE A 202 13.29 4.13 18.89
CA PHE A 202 14.74 4.36 18.85
C PHE A 202 15.14 5.82 19.07
N LEU A 203 14.22 6.77 18.87
CA LEU A 203 14.50 8.19 19.01
C LEU A 203 14.65 8.59 20.48
N ARG A 204 15.90 8.89 20.86
CA ARG A 204 16.24 9.34 22.22
C ARG A 204 15.77 10.79 22.45
N PRO A 205 15.39 11.14 23.69
CA PRO A 205 15.11 12.53 24.07
C PRO A 205 16.26 13.46 23.67
N ASP A 206 15.92 14.69 23.29
CA ASP A 206 16.86 15.79 23.01
C ASP A 206 17.90 15.53 21.89
N THR A 207 17.64 14.57 21.00
CA THR A 207 18.52 14.29 19.85
C THR A 207 18.14 14.98 18.55
N ILE A 208 16.94 15.57 18.48
CA ILE A 208 16.52 16.37 17.31
C ILE A 208 17.00 17.81 17.51
N GLY A 209 17.98 18.22 16.69
CA GLY A 209 18.39 19.62 16.61
C GLY A 209 17.29 20.48 16.01
N ILE A 210 16.72 21.39 16.80
CA ILE A 210 15.79 22.40 16.31
C ILE A 210 16.61 23.61 15.88
N ILE A 211 16.59 23.94 14.59
CA ILE A 211 17.17 25.19 14.10
C ILE A 211 16.15 26.30 14.38
N PRO A 212 16.43 27.25 15.28
CA PRO A 212 15.52 28.37 15.51
C PRO A 212 15.40 29.20 14.22
N VAL A 213 14.16 29.54 13.83
CA VAL A 213 13.79 30.20 12.56
C VAL A 213 14.33 31.65 12.43
N GLN A 214 15.20 32.10 13.33
CA GLN A 214 15.74 33.45 13.31
C GLN A 214 17.19 33.46 13.77
N LEU A 215 18.12 33.38 12.83
CA LEU A 215 19.39 34.12 12.89
C LEU A 215 19.80 34.46 11.45
N LYS A 216 19.87 35.75 11.13
CA LYS A 216 20.62 36.23 9.96
C LYS A 216 22.07 35.74 10.08
N ASP A 217 22.70 35.44 8.96
CA ASP A 217 23.97 34.70 8.76
C ASP A 217 25.19 35.07 9.62
N THR A 218 25.15 36.07 10.48
CA THR A 218 26.34 36.62 11.15
C THR A 218 26.67 36.05 12.53
N ASP A 219 25.83 35.24 13.18
CA ASP A 219 26.05 34.82 14.59
C ASP A 219 26.14 33.31 14.85
N LEU A 220 26.23 32.48 13.79
CA LEU A 220 26.21 31.00 13.89
C LEU A 220 27.33 30.39 14.75
N LYS A 221 28.40 31.12 15.08
CA LYS A 221 29.57 30.54 15.77
C LYS A 221 29.53 30.58 17.31
N ARG A 222 28.57 31.26 17.96
CA ARG A 222 28.64 31.46 19.44
C ARG A 222 27.53 30.85 20.29
N ASN A 223 26.42 30.36 19.74
CA ASN A 223 25.22 30.05 20.54
C ASN A 223 24.71 28.59 20.51
N ILE A 224 25.53 27.61 20.10
CA ILE A 224 25.13 26.19 20.09
C ILE A 224 25.05 25.61 21.52
N LEU A 225 25.66 26.25 22.52
CA LEU A 225 25.67 25.77 23.91
C LEU A 225 24.53 26.28 24.81
N SER A 226 23.80 27.34 24.42
CA SER A 226 22.88 28.05 25.34
C SER A 226 21.39 27.71 25.19
N LYS A 227 20.96 26.95 24.17
CA LYS A 227 19.54 26.67 23.91
C LYS A 227 19.08 25.23 24.27
N ARG A 228 19.60 24.68 25.36
CA ARG A 228 19.08 23.42 25.96
C ARG A 228 17.69 23.55 26.62
N TYR A 229 17.18 24.77 26.80
CA TYR A 229 16.02 25.02 27.68
C TYR A 229 14.61 24.96 27.05
N ASN A 230 14.46 24.69 25.75
CA ASN A 230 13.12 24.60 25.11
C ASN A 230 12.82 23.25 24.40
N GLY A 231 13.71 22.25 24.47
CA GLY A 231 13.51 20.93 23.83
C GLY A 231 12.55 19.99 24.55
N LEU A 232 12.36 20.18 25.87
CA LEU A 232 11.53 19.33 26.73
C LEU A 232 10.04 19.34 26.36
N ASN A 233 9.51 20.48 25.92
CA ASN A 233 8.11 20.62 25.55
C ASN A 233 7.80 20.00 24.17
N THR A 234 8.76 19.97 23.25
CA THR A 234 8.54 19.47 21.89
C THR A 234 8.67 17.96 21.76
N TYR A 235 9.61 17.32 22.48
CA TYR A 235 9.70 15.85 22.51
C TYR A 235 8.44 15.24 23.14
N ARG A 236 8.00 15.76 24.29
CA ARG A 236 6.76 15.32 24.94
C ARG A 236 5.52 15.57 24.08
N THR A 237 5.47 16.68 23.34
CA THR A 237 4.37 16.97 22.40
C THR A 237 4.39 16.03 21.18
N LEU A 238 5.57 15.72 20.61
CA LEU A 238 5.71 14.75 19.52
C LEU A 238 5.34 13.34 19.96
N LYS A 239 5.80 12.91 21.15
CA LYS A 239 5.42 11.62 21.74
C LYS A 239 3.90 11.58 21.99
N ARG A 240 3.32 12.60 22.64
CA ARG A 240 1.86 12.72 22.85
C ARG A 240 1.07 12.74 21.55
N TYR A 241 1.55 13.40 20.49
CA TYR A 241 0.91 13.40 19.18
C TYR A 241 0.92 12.01 18.53
N ILE A 242 2.02 11.26 18.65
CA ILE A 242 2.10 9.87 18.20
C ILE A 242 1.15 8.99 19.03
N PHE A 243 1.20 9.08 20.36
CA PHE A 243 0.34 8.30 21.27
C PHE A 243 -1.17 8.57 21.03
N SER A 244 -1.56 9.84 20.90
CA SER A 244 -2.96 10.25 20.70
C SER A 244 -3.54 9.87 19.33
N ASN A 245 -2.73 9.87 18.27
CA ASN A 245 -3.21 9.55 16.93
C ASN A 245 -3.01 8.08 16.53
N HIS A 246 -2.22 7.30 17.28
CA HIS A 246 -1.85 5.92 16.91
C HIS A 246 -2.18 4.89 18.01
N GLY A 247 -2.97 5.26 19.02
CA GLY A 247 -3.62 4.29 19.94
C GLY A 247 -2.73 3.65 21.01
N MET A 248 -1.52 4.15 21.25
CA MET A 248 -0.60 3.57 22.23
C MET A 248 -0.71 4.27 23.60
N VAL A 249 -0.64 3.50 24.70
CA VAL A 249 -0.84 3.99 26.09
C VAL A 249 0.49 4.41 26.73
N GLU A 250 0.54 5.63 27.28
CA GLU A 250 1.73 6.16 27.96
C GLU A 250 1.83 5.59 29.39
N ARG A 251 2.78 4.68 29.67
CA ARG A 251 3.13 4.33 31.07
C ARG A 251 4.11 5.35 31.65
N LYS A 252 3.75 5.91 32.81
CA LYS A 252 4.68 6.61 33.70
C LYS A 252 5.80 5.63 34.08
N GLN A 253 7.05 5.95 33.75
CA GLN A 253 8.19 5.33 34.44
C GLN A 253 8.05 5.66 35.92
N LEU A 254 7.67 4.66 36.73
CA LEU A 254 7.93 4.67 38.16
C LEU A 254 9.45 4.60 38.30
N ILE A 255 10.05 5.75 38.55
CA ILE A 255 11.41 5.83 39.07
C ILE A 255 11.33 5.23 40.48
N SER A 256 11.72 3.95 40.62
CA SER A 256 12.06 3.41 41.93
C SER A 256 13.43 3.97 42.29
N THR A 257 13.44 5.01 43.12
CA THR A 257 14.60 5.35 43.94
C THR A 257 14.76 4.26 45.00
N GLU A 258 15.79 3.43 44.86
CA GLU A 258 16.63 2.91 45.95
C GLU A 258 18.07 2.75 45.40
#